data_AF-A0A935VYM7-F1
#
_entry.id   AF-A0A935VYM7-F1
#
_cell.length_a   1.000
_cell.length_b   1.000
_cell.length_c   1.000
_cell.angle_alpha   90.00
_cell.angle_beta   90.00
_cell.angle_gamma   90.00
#
_symmetry.space_group_name_H-M   'P 1'
#
loop_
_entity.id
_entity.type
_entity.pdbx_description
1 polymer ?
#
loop_
_entity_poly.entity_id
_entity_poly.type
_entity_poly.pdbx_seq_one_letter_code
_entity_poly.pdbx_strand_id
1 'polypeptide(L)'
;MGHHGNHGSEANDAQQRRLAETADRMELTELLHRYAHAIDSGHLELLEDVFTADATIDFGSVDQYVEGDSVVRGLPTIRAWFEKALAPFPGVLHFMTNHRIELDGDEATTETLMQVLHISMGGIYRGHAVRTKAGWRFDRFSLEERSFEEAAARLTAHMQAVESGSVSPARPEMKPGTKAGVGAAAAAGASPDARSRTGKAEAILDQVFTPAWRNHGGGIPVKTPAGEAFAKLAVEHCYADSWARGGRFDVKQRSLFTLVALATLGCTDELKLHIRGALNLGHAPDDIAELFVQILPYVGTPKMVQAMRLAGEVFREAGV
;
A
#
# COMPACT_ATOMS: atom_id res chain seq x y z
N MET A 1 -31.88 45.12 32.56
CA MET A 1 -31.84 43.64 32.57
C MET A 1 -32.14 43.15 31.16
N GLY A 2 -31.30 42.26 30.60
CA GLY A 2 -31.63 41.51 29.38
C GLY A 2 -30.75 41.77 28.16
N HIS A 3 -29.50 41.32 28.16
CA HIS A 3 -28.73 41.13 26.91
C HIS A 3 -27.75 39.94 26.94
N HIS A 4 -28.07 38.89 27.70
CA HIS A 4 -27.18 37.72 27.89
C HIS A 4 -27.78 36.38 27.41
N GLY A 5 -28.76 36.39 26.52
CA GLY A 5 -29.50 35.18 26.14
C GLY A 5 -29.11 34.46 24.84
N ASN A 6 -28.49 35.12 23.86
CA ASN A 6 -28.47 34.58 22.48
C ASN A 6 -27.23 33.74 22.12
N HIS A 7 -26.04 34.10 22.63
CA HIS A 7 -24.79 33.45 22.21
C HIS A 7 -24.63 31.98 22.67
N GLY A 8 -25.31 31.56 23.75
CA GLY A 8 -25.26 30.19 24.24
C GLY A 8 -26.07 29.20 23.39
N SER A 9 -27.19 29.65 22.79
CA SER A 9 -28.06 28.80 21.96
C SER A 9 -27.41 28.49 20.61
N GLU A 10 -26.89 29.52 19.92
CA GLU A 10 -26.27 29.38 18.60
C GLU A 10 -25.02 28.48 18.64
N ALA A 11 -24.22 28.58 19.71
CA ALA A 11 -23.04 27.73 19.91
C ALA A 11 -23.42 26.27 20.14
N ASN A 12 -24.49 26.01 20.90
CA ASN A 12 -25.01 24.67 21.15
C ASN A 12 -25.58 24.05 19.87
N ASP A 13 -26.36 24.81 19.09
CA ASP A 13 -26.94 24.34 17.83
C ASP A 13 -25.85 24.03 16.80
N ALA A 14 -24.81 24.87 16.73
CA ALA A 14 -23.64 24.61 15.88
C ALA A 14 -22.86 23.37 16.31
N GLN A 15 -22.76 23.11 17.62
CA GLN A 15 -22.13 21.89 18.13
C GLN A 15 -22.96 20.65 17.79
N GLN A 16 -24.29 20.71 17.96
CA GLN A 16 -25.17 19.60 17.61
C GLN A 16 -25.12 19.28 16.12
N ARG A 17 -25.09 20.30 15.24
CA ARG A 17 -24.89 20.09 13.80
C ARG A 17 -23.57 19.39 13.48
N ARG A 18 -22.45 19.85 14.06
CA ARG A 18 -21.14 19.20 13.84
C ARG A 18 -21.11 17.74 14.31
N LEU A 19 -21.79 17.45 15.43
CA LEU A 19 -21.89 16.09 15.94
C LEU A 19 -22.72 15.20 14.99
N ALA A 20 -23.85 15.70 14.50
CA ALA A 20 -24.67 15.00 13.50
C ALA A 20 -23.89 14.73 12.21
N GLU A 21 -23.23 15.75 11.65
CA GLU A 21 -22.39 15.60 10.46
C GLU A 21 -21.24 14.60 10.66
N THR A 22 -20.63 14.58 11.85
CA THR A 22 -19.57 13.61 12.17
C THR A 22 -20.12 12.19 12.24
N ALA A 23 -21.28 12.00 12.88
CA ALA A 23 -21.94 10.70 12.95
C ALA A 23 -22.32 10.19 11.54
N ASP A 24 -22.86 11.06 10.68
CA ASP A 24 -23.20 10.71 9.31
C ASP A 24 -21.97 10.30 8.48
N ARG A 25 -20.86 11.04 8.61
CA ARG A 25 -19.59 10.68 7.94
C ARG A 25 -19.06 9.31 8.42
N MET A 26 -19.18 9.01 9.70
CA MET A 26 -18.81 7.70 10.24
C MET A 26 -19.71 6.60 9.71
N GLU A 27 -21.03 6.82 9.67
CA GLU A 27 -21.98 5.85 9.15
C GLU A 27 -21.81 5.60 7.64
N LEU A 28 -21.52 6.64 6.84
CA LEU A 28 -21.22 6.51 5.42
C LEU A 28 -19.88 5.80 5.16
N THR A 29 -18.89 6.01 6.03
CA THR A 29 -17.64 5.23 5.99
C THR A 29 -17.90 3.76 6.30
N GLU A 30 -18.73 3.49 7.31
CA GLU A 30 -19.17 2.13 7.63
C GLU A 30 -20.01 1.51 6.50
N LEU A 31 -20.86 2.28 5.81
CA LEU A 31 -21.63 1.83 4.65
C LEU A 31 -20.70 1.32 3.52
N LEU A 32 -19.60 2.03 3.26
CA LEU A 32 -18.57 1.56 2.34
C LEU A 32 -17.95 0.24 2.83
N HIS A 33 -17.59 0.13 4.11
CA HIS A 33 -17.05 -1.12 4.66
C HIS A 33 -18.04 -2.29 4.61
N ARG A 34 -19.34 -2.06 4.83
CA ARG A 34 -20.39 -3.08 4.66
C ARG A 34 -20.45 -3.57 3.23
N TYR A 35 -20.33 -2.68 2.25
CA TYR A 35 -20.20 -3.07 0.85
C TYR A 35 -19.01 -4.01 0.65
N ALA A 36 -17.79 -3.62 1.04
CA ALA A 36 -16.63 -4.50 0.89
C ALA A 36 -16.79 -5.81 1.64
N HIS A 37 -17.33 -5.79 2.86
CA HIS A 37 -17.56 -7.00 3.65
C HIS A 37 -18.53 -7.97 2.95
N ALA A 38 -19.65 -7.48 2.42
CA ALA A 38 -20.62 -8.31 1.69
C ALA A 38 -19.98 -8.98 0.47
N ILE A 39 -19.15 -8.24 -0.27
CA ILE A 39 -18.44 -8.74 -1.44
C ILE A 39 -17.33 -9.73 -1.06
N ASP A 40 -16.45 -9.36 -0.12
CA ASP A 40 -15.27 -10.15 0.29
C ASP A 40 -15.64 -11.45 1.00
N SER A 41 -16.74 -11.46 1.73
CA SER A 41 -17.22 -12.67 2.41
C SER A 41 -18.08 -13.58 1.52
N GLY A 42 -18.54 -13.08 0.37
CA GLY A 42 -19.49 -13.78 -0.50
C GLY A 42 -20.93 -13.82 0.03
N HIS A 43 -21.21 -13.19 1.19
CA HIS A 43 -22.54 -13.07 1.78
C HIS A 43 -23.34 -11.95 1.09
N LEU A 44 -23.73 -12.18 -0.16
CA LEU A 44 -24.41 -11.19 -0.99
C LEU A 44 -25.83 -10.83 -0.49
N GLU A 45 -26.36 -11.57 0.49
CA GLU A 45 -27.53 -11.19 1.26
C GLU A 45 -27.37 -9.87 2.02
N LEU A 46 -26.16 -9.58 2.49
CA LEU A 46 -25.85 -8.37 3.23
C LEU A 46 -25.93 -7.10 2.38
N LEU A 47 -26.07 -7.22 1.05
CA LEU A 47 -26.26 -6.07 0.17
C LEU A 47 -27.56 -5.29 0.44
N GLU A 48 -28.53 -5.86 1.17
CA GLU A 48 -29.71 -5.13 1.65
C GLU A 48 -29.36 -4.05 2.70
N ASP A 49 -28.24 -4.21 3.39
CA ASP A 49 -27.70 -3.22 4.31
C ASP A 49 -26.80 -2.16 3.64
N VAL A 50 -26.62 -2.31 2.32
CA VAL A 50 -25.77 -1.46 1.49
C VAL A 50 -26.59 -0.63 0.52
N PHE A 51 -27.56 -1.24 -0.16
CA PHE A 51 -28.30 -0.61 -1.25
C PHE A 51 -29.78 -0.40 -0.91
N THR A 52 -30.40 0.63 -1.52
CA THR A 52 -31.86 0.69 -1.58
C THR A 52 -32.42 -0.43 -2.46
N ALA A 53 -33.68 -0.81 -2.24
CA ALA A 53 -34.31 -1.90 -3.01
C ALA A 53 -34.32 -1.64 -4.53
N ASP A 54 -34.38 -0.36 -4.94
CA ASP A 54 -34.45 0.10 -6.32
C ASP A 54 -33.13 0.69 -6.85
N ALA A 55 -32.03 0.49 -6.12
CA ALA A 55 -30.72 1.05 -6.43
C ALA A 55 -30.23 0.66 -7.83
N THR A 56 -29.37 1.50 -8.39
CA THR A 56 -28.67 1.24 -9.66
C THR A 56 -27.18 1.10 -9.40
N ILE A 57 -26.55 0.08 -9.97
CA ILE A 57 -25.09 0.03 -10.08
C ILE A 57 -24.64 0.25 -11.51
N ASP A 58 -23.48 0.89 -11.69
CA ASP A 58 -22.80 1.07 -12.97
C ASP A 58 -21.34 0.62 -12.85
N PHE A 59 -21.08 -0.58 -13.33
CA PHE A 59 -19.76 -1.21 -13.31
C PHE A 59 -19.23 -1.34 -14.75
N GLY A 60 -19.61 -0.40 -15.63
CA GLY A 60 -19.25 -0.36 -17.05
C GLY A 60 -17.74 -0.44 -17.33
N SER A 61 -16.92 0.02 -16.39
CA SER A 61 -15.45 -0.01 -16.51
C SER A 61 -14.83 -1.41 -16.38
N VAL A 62 -15.63 -2.43 -16.05
CA VAL A 62 -15.20 -3.83 -15.92
C VAL A 62 -15.97 -4.79 -16.85
N ASP A 63 -16.64 -4.27 -17.89
CA ASP A 63 -17.44 -5.05 -18.87
C ASP A 63 -16.64 -6.17 -19.54
N GLN A 64 -15.34 -5.95 -19.72
CA GLN A 64 -14.43 -6.95 -20.27
C GLN A 64 -14.34 -8.23 -19.43
N TYR A 65 -14.76 -8.19 -18.16
CA TYR A 65 -14.67 -9.32 -17.22
C TYR A 65 -16.01 -9.99 -16.94
N VAL A 66 -17.14 -9.32 -17.20
CA VAL A 66 -18.49 -9.82 -16.87
C VAL A 66 -19.38 -9.72 -18.10
N GLU A 67 -19.77 -10.87 -18.65
CA GLU A 67 -20.68 -10.91 -19.79
C GLU A 67 -22.09 -10.41 -19.39
N GLY A 68 -22.69 -9.49 -20.16
CA GLY A 68 -24.05 -8.98 -19.96
C GLY A 68 -24.10 -7.48 -19.70
N ASP A 69 -25.25 -6.99 -19.19
CA ASP A 69 -25.42 -5.58 -18.83
C ASP A 69 -24.63 -5.26 -17.55
N SER A 70 -23.86 -4.17 -17.57
CA SER A 70 -23.09 -3.68 -16.43
C SER A 70 -23.68 -2.47 -15.73
N VAL A 71 -24.78 -1.97 -16.27
CA VAL A 71 -25.67 -1.04 -15.57
C VAL A 71 -26.94 -1.81 -15.23
N VAL A 72 -27.09 -2.16 -13.96
CA VAL A 72 -28.23 -2.96 -13.49
C VAL A 72 -28.98 -2.27 -12.36
N ARG A 73 -30.30 -2.49 -12.32
CA ARG A 73 -31.19 -1.87 -11.34
C ARG A 73 -31.97 -2.90 -10.55
N GLY A 74 -32.14 -2.61 -9.26
CA GLY A 74 -32.87 -3.41 -8.30
C GLY A 74 -32.00 -4.41 -7.57
N LEU A 75 -32.18 -4.52 -6.26
CA LEU A 75 -31.34 -5.33 -5.38
C LEU A 75 -31.23 -6.82 -5.81
N PRO A 76 -32.31 -7.51 -6.26
CA PRO A 76 -32.19 -8.88 -6.76
C PRO A 76 -31.28 -8.99 -7.99
N THR A 77 -31.38 -8.03 -8.92
CA THR A 77 -30.56 -7.96 -10.14
C THR A 77 -29.10 -7.68 -9.79
N ILE A 78 -28.85 -6.74 -8.88
CA ILE A 78 -27.52 -6.41 -8.36
C ILE A 78 -26.86 -7.64 -7.74
N ARG A 79 -27.60 -8.40 -6.91
CA ARG A 79 -27.09 -9.63 -6.30
C ARG A 79 -26.68 -10.67 -7.34
N ALA A 80 -27.54 -10.92 -8.32
CA ALA A 80 -27.25 -11.86 -9.40
C ALA A 80 -26.03 -11.42 -10.24
N TRP A 81 -25.89 -10.10 -10.46
CA TRP A 81 -24.73 -9.54 -11.14
C TRP A 81 -23.43 -9.81 -10.37
N PHE A 82 -23.41 -9.54 -9.05
CA PHE A 82 -22.23 -9.82 -8.21
C PHE A 82 -21.92 -11.31 -8.11
N GLU A 83 -22.93 -12.18 -8.00
CA GLU A 83 -22.73 -13.64 -7.99
C GLU A 83 -22.03 -14.09 -9.28
N LYS A 84 -22.48 -13.60 -10.44
CA LYS A 84 -21.85 -13.88 -11.73
C LYS A 84 -20.43 -13.31 -11.80
N ALA A 85 -20.25 -12.04 -11.43
CA ALA A 85 -18.97 -11.34 -11.51
C ALA A 85 -17.90 -11.97 -10.60
N LEU A 86 -18.31 -12.50 -9.44
CA LEU A 86 -17.40 -13.04 -8.43
C LEU A 86 -17.17 -14.56 -8.56
N ALA A 87 -18.01 -15.29 -9.31
CA ALA A 87 -17.90 -16.74 -9.49
C ALA A 87 -16.50 -17.26 -9.90
N PRO A 88 -15.69 -16.54 -10.71
CA PRO A 88 -14.33 -16.99 -11.05
C PRO A 88 -13.33 -16.91 -9.90
N PHE A 89 -13.64 -16.19 -8.82
CA PHE A 89 -12.70 -15.87 -7.75
C PHE A 89 -13.03 -16.68 -6.48
N PRO A 90 -12.13 -17.56 -6.00
CA PRO A 90 -12.33 -18.32 -4.77
C PRO A 90 -12.25 -17.45 -3.50
N GLY A 91 -11.84 -16.19 -3.63
CA GLY A 91 -11.82 -15.19 -2.58
C GLY A 91 -11.44 -13.83 -3.13
N VAL A 92 -12.09 -12.77 -2.63
CA VAL A 92 -11.84 -11.39 -3.02
C VAL A 92 -11.51 -10.55 -1.79
N LEU A 93 -10.73 -9.48 -2.00
CA LEU A 93 -10.23 -8.61 -0.93
C LEU A 93 -10.19 -7.18 -1.45
N HIS A 94 -11.09 -6.34 -0.94
CA HIS A 94 -11.20 -4.93 -1.30
C HIS A 94 -10.55 -4.06 -0.21
N PHE A 95 -9.46 -3.37 -0.57
CA PHE A 95 -8.87 -2.31 0.24
C PHE A 95 -9.48 -0.99 -0.19
N MET A 96 -10.16 -0.31 0.72
CA MET A 96 -10.79 0.97 0.46
C MET A 96 -10.17 2.06 1.33
N THR A 97 -9.78 3.17 0.71
CA THR A 97 -9.12 4.28 1.40
C THR A 97 -9.54 5.62 0.83
N ASN A 98 -9.10 6.70 1.49
CA ASN A 98 -9.24 8.08 1.01
C ASN A 98 -10.69 8.49 0.76
N HIS A 99 -11.60 8.09 1.67
CA HIS A 99 -13.00 8.44 1.60
C HIS A 99 -13.21 9.96 1.56
N ARG A 100 -13.81 10.43 0.48
CA ARG A 100 -14.31 11.80 0.34
C ARG A 100 -15.83 11.75 0.42
N ILE A 101 -16.38 12.41 1.42
CA ILE A 101 -17.82 12.40 1.72
C ILE A 101 -18.32 13.83 1.73
N GLU A 102 -19.36 14.10 0.95
CA GLU A 102 -20.08 15.37 0.91
C GLU A 102 -21.53 15.12 1.32
N LEU A 103 -21.99 15.81 2.35
CA LEU A 103 -23.34 15.67 2.91
C LEU A 103 -24.23 16.81 2.38
N ASP A 104 -25.47 16.48 2.01
CA ASP A 104 -26.53 17.42 1.67
C ASP A 104 -27.85 16.95 2.31
N GLY A 105 -28.03 17.29 3.59
CA GLY A 105 -29.20 16.90 4.37
C GLY A 105 -29.34 15.37 4.51
N ASP A 106 -30.35 14.81 3.86
CA ASP A 106 -30.63 13.36 3.84
C ASP A 106 -30.05 12.66 2.59
N GLU A 107 -29.22 13.37 1.83
CA GLU A 107 -28.45 12.84 0.70
C GLU A 107 -26.94 13.01 0.95
N ALA A 108 -26.14 12.16 0.31
CA ALA A 108 -24.69 12.26 0.37
C ALA A 108 -24.03 11.71 -0.89
N THR A 109 -22.86 12.25 -1.23
CA THR A 109 -21.97 11.65 -2.22
C THR A 109 -20.72 11.11 -1.55
N THR A 110 -20.25 9.97 -2.03
CA THR A 110 -19.04 9.31 -1.56
C THR A 110 -18.12 9.03 -2.73
N GLU A 111 -16.83 9.28 -2.56
CA GLU A 111 -15.78 8.85 -3.48
C GLU A 111 -14.71 8.12 -2.67
N THR A 112 -14.30 6.94 -3.13
CA THR A 112 -13.36 6.08 -2.38
C THR A 112 -12.41 5.41 -3.35
N LEU A 113 -11.12 5.48 -3.03
CA LEU A 113 -10.12 4.71 -3.76
C LEU A 113 -10.25 3.25 -3.35
N MET A 114 -10.25 2.36 -4.33
CA MET A 114 -10.30 0.93 -4.10
C MET A 114 -9.11 0.26 -4.77
N GLN A 115 -8.55 -0.72 -4.07
CA GLN A 115 -7.61 -1.69 -4.61
C GLN A 115 -8.12 -3.11 -4.33
N VAL A 116 -8.21 -3.92 -5.38
CA VAL A 116 -8.52 -5.34 -5.29
C VAL A 116 -7.21 -6.13 -5.31
N LEU A 117 -6.83 -6.75 -4.18
CA LEU A 117 -5.51 -7.38 -4.07
C LEU A 117 -5.35 -8.65 -4.92
N HIS A 118 -6.41 -9.44 -5.10
CA HIS A 118 -6.32 -10.75 -5.74
C HIS A 118 -6.10 -10.69 -7.26
N ILE A 119 -6.50 -9.59 -7.91
CA ILE A 119 -6.27 -9.31 -9.34
C ILE A 119 -5.43 -8.05 -9.58
N SER A 120 -4.94 -7.41 -8.52
CA SER A 120 -4.16 -6.17 -8.59
C SER A 120 -4.84 -5.05 -9.40
N MET A 121 -6.16 -4.96 -9.30
CA MET A 121 -6.98 -3.93 -9.96
C MET A 121 -7.14 -2.73 -9.02
N GLY A 122 -7.06 -1.52 -9.56
CA GLY A 122 -7.30 -0.28 -8.82
C GLY A 122 -8.44 0.49 -9.45
N GLY A 123 -9.19 1.25 -8.66
CA GLY A 123 -10.29 2.05 -9.17
C GLY A 123 -10.84 3.04 -8.17
N ILE A 124 -11.92 3.71 -8.56
CA ILE A 124 -12.66 4.64 -7.74
C ILE A 124 -14.11 4.16 -7.67
N TYR A 125 -14.58 3.89 -6.46
CA TYR A 125 -16.00 3.77 -6.20
C TYR A 125 -16.62 5.15 -6.00
N ARG A 126 -17.76 5.39 -6.65
CA ARG A 126 -18.59 6.56 -6.42
C ARG A 126 -19.99 6.13 -6.01
N GLY A 127 -20.46 6.71 -4.92
CA GLY A 127 -21.78 6.45 -4.38
C GLY A 127 -22.60 7.72 -4.28
N HIS A 128 -23.88 7.61 -4.61
CA HIS A 128 -24.91 8.49 -4.08
C HIS A 128 -25.67 7.69 -3.03
N ALA A 129 -25.80 8.27 -1.84
CA ALA A 129 -26.44 7.65 -0.70
C ALA A 129 -27.59 8.51 -0.20
N VAL A 130 -28.63 7.86 0.32
CA VAL A 130 -29.81 8.49 0.90
C VAL A 130 -30.04 7.96 2.31
N ARG A 131 -30.49 8.82 3.21
CA ARG A 131 -30.87 8.42 4.57
C ARG A 131 -32.21 7.70 4.52
N THR A 132 -32.24 6.50 5.08
CA THR A 132 -33.47 5.73 5.27
C THR A 132 -33.81 5.62 6.76
N LYS A 133 -34.97 5.06 7.09
CA LYS A 133 -35.32 4.73 8.48
C LYS A 133 -34.35 3.73 9.13
N ALA A 134 -33.62 2.95 8.32
CA ALA A 134 -32.63 1.96 8.75
C ALA A 134 -31.17 2.45 8.60
N GLY A 135 -30.98 3.76 8.45
CA GLY A 135 -29.67 4.37 8.21
C GLY A 135 -29.39 4.66 6.74
N TRP A 136 -28.15 5.05 6.44
CA TRP A 136 -27.71 5.38 5.08
C TRP A 136 -27.68 4.14 4.18
N ARG A 137 -28.08 4.30 2.91
CA ARG A 137 -28.01 3.28 1.84
C ARG A 137 -27.62 3.94 0.52
N PHE A 138 -26.90 3.24 -0.34
CA PHE A 138 -26.63 3.67 -1.71
C PHE A 138 -27.86 3.43 -2.59
N ASP A 139 -28.35 4.47 -3.29
CA ASP A 139 -29.32 4.33 -4.38
C ASP A 139 -28.63 4.35 -5.75
N ARG A 140 -27.40 4.90 -5.84
CA ARG A 140 -26.54 4.78 -7.01
C ARG A 140 -25.11 4.46 -6.60
N PHE A 141 -24.47 3.53 -7.28
CA PHE A 141 -23.09 3.16 -6.99
C PHE A 141 -22.35 2.73 -8.25
N SER A 142 -21.16 3.28 -8.49
CA SER A 142 -20.41 2.99 -9.69
C SER A 142 -18.95 2.71 -9.41
N LEU A 143 -18.35 1.93 -10.30
CA LEU A 143 -16.92 1.67 -10.35
C LEU A 143 -16.33 2.33 -11.60
N GLU A 144 -15.34 3.20 -11.40
CA GLU A 144 -14.39 3.59 -12.44
C GLU A 144 -13.07 2.86 -12.18
N GLU A 145 -12.82 1.78 -12.92
CA GLU A 145 -11.54 1.10 -12.97
C GLU A 145 -10.46 2.08 -13.48
N ARG A 146 -9.30 2.09 -12.81
CA ARG A 146 -8.12 2.92 -13.11
C ARG A 146 -6.81 2.14 -13.06
N SER A 147 -6.84 0.85 -13.36
CA SER A 147 -5.71 0.00 -13.65
C SER A 147 -4.71 0.69 -14.58
N PHE A 148 -3.44 0.37 -14.39
CA PHE A 148 -2.31 1.10 -14.99
C PHE A 148 -2.24 1.06 -16.52
N GLU A 149 -3.04 0.24 -17.20
CA GLU A 149 -3.05 0.11 -18.66
C GLU A 149 -3.54 1.39 -19.36
N GLU A 150 -4.64 1.99 -18.88
CA GLU A 150 -5.11 3.29 -19.37
C GLU A 150 -4.25 4.46 -18.87
N ALA A 151 -3.69 4.36 -17.66
CA ALA A 151 -2.80 5.38 -17.10
C ALA A 151 -1.47 5.47 -17.87
N ALA A 152 -0.94 4.34 -18.35
CA ALA A 152 0.23 4.31 -19.23
C ALA A 152 -0.07 4.98 -20.57
N ALA A 153 -1.21 4.70 -21.21
CA ALA A 153 -1.61 5.36 -22.45
C ALA A 153 -1.83 6.88 -22.27
N ARG A 154 -2.45 7.30 -21.16
CA ARG A 154 -2.62 8.73 -20.80
C ARG A 154 -1.30 9.40 -20.47
N LEU A 155 -0.38 8.71 -19.79
CA LEU A 155 0.97 9.19 -19.51
C LEU A 155 1.79 9.33 -20.79
N THR A 156 1.74 8.36 -21.70
CA THR A 156 2.36 8.43 -23.02
C THR A 156 1.80 9.61 -23.82
N ALA A 157 0.48 9.79 -23.85
CA ALA A 157 -0.15 10.93 -24.52
C ALA A 157 0.23 12.28 -23.86
N HIS A 158 0.31 12.33 -22.53
CA HIS A 158 0.77 13.51 -21.80
C HIS A 158 2.25 13.81 -22.05
N MET A 159 3.12 12.80 -22.10
CA MET A 159 4.53 12.94 -22.46
C MET A 159 4.68 13.47 -23.90
N GLN A 160 3.90 12.95 -24.85
CA GLN A 160 3.82 13.47 -26.21
C GLN A 160 3.30 14.91 -26.27
N ALA A 161 2.36 15.28 -25.39
CA ALA A 161 1.84 16.63 -25.26
C ALA A 161 2.89 17.61 -24.67
N VAL A 162 3.70 17.16 -23.71
CA VAL A 162 4.84 17.91 -23.15
C VAL A 162 5.96 18.06 -24.18
N GLU A 163 6.30 17.00 -24.91
CA GLU A 163 7.31 17.02 -25.98
C GLU A 163 6.91 17.93 -27.16
N SER A 164 5.62 17.97 -27.50
CA SER A 164 5.07 18.89 -28.50
C SER A 164 4.90 20.33 -27.99
N GLY A 165 5.19 20.60 -26.71
CA GLY A 165 5.10 21.92 -26.10
C GLY A 165 3.66 22.40 -25.82
N SER A 166 2.67 21.51 -25.93
CA SER A 166 1.27 21.84 -25.74
C SER A 166 0.85 21.94 -24.26
N VAL A 167 1.65 21.40 -23.33
CA VAL A 167 1.39 21.43 -21.87
C VAL A 167 2.69 21.65 -21.08
N SER A 168 2.62 22.42 -19.98
CA SER A 168 3.77 22.68 -19.09
C SER A 168 4.04 21.50 -18.14
N PRO A 169 5.32 21.12 -17.90
CA PRO A 169 5.69 19.95 -17.10
C PRO A 169 5.70 20.16 -15.57
N ALA A 170 5.37 21.35 -15.04
CA ALA A 170 5.58 21.66 -13.62
C ALA A 170 4.34 21.40 -12.72
N ARG A 171 4.57 20.81 -11.54
CA ARG A 171 3.60 20.68 -10.43
C ARG A 171 4.00 21.64 -9.28
N PRO A 172 3.08 22.25 -8.50
CA PRO A 172 3.42 23.29 -7.50
C PRO A 172 4.19 22.73 -6.28
N GLU A 173 5.13 23.51 -5.73
CA GLU A 173 6.08 23.09 -4.68
C GLU A 173 5.57 23.16 -3.23
N MET A 174 6.02 22.24 -2.38
CA MET A 174 6.00 22.33 -0.90
C MET A 174 7.39 22.01 -0.30
N LYS A 175 7.81 22.76 0.74
CA LYS A 175 9.17 22.73 1.32
C LYS A 175 9.35 21.69 2.45
N PRO A 176 10.51 21.00 2.56
CA PRO A 176 10.82 20.09 3.68
C PRO A 176 11.90 20.61 4.67
N GLY A 177 11.82 20.12 5.92
CA GLY A 177 12.77 20.33 7.02
C GLY A 177 13.69 19.12 7.31
N THR A 178 14.79 19.39 8.02
CA THR A 178 16.07 18.66 8.14
C THR A 178 16.14 17.53 9.19
N LYS A 179 17.10 16.59 8.99
CA LYS A 179 17.49 15.45 9.86
C LYS A 179 18.68 15.77 10.80
N ALA A 180 18.93 14.90 11.81
CA ALA A 180 20.18 14.85 12.60
C ALA A 180 20.71 13.41 12.82
N GLY A 181 22.05 13.25 12.84
CA GLY A 181 22.85 12.01 13.07
C GLY A 181 23.00 11.63 14.56
N VAL A 182 23.76 10.60 15.00
CA VAL A 182 25.23 10.35 14.97
C VAL A 182 25.46 8.94 15.61
N GLY A 183 26.31 8.02 15.14
CA GLY A 183 27.73 7.80 15.52
C GLY A 183 28.00 6.46 16.26
N ALA A 184 29.10 5.78 15.95
CA ALA A 184 29.39 4.36 16.25
C ALA A 184 30.56 4.12 17.24
N ALA A 185 30.64 2.90 17.82
CA ALA A 185 31.90 2.26 18.25
C ALA A 185 31.74 0.72 18.45
N ALA A 186 32.81 -0.04 18.18
CA ALA A 186 32.85 -1.49 17.98
C ALA A 186 33.53 -2.29 19.11
N ALA A 187 33.31 -3.61 19.17
CA ALA A 187 34.23 -4.61 19.72
C ALA A 187 33.91 -6.03 19.19
N ALA A 188 34.96 -6.81 18.93
CA ALA A 188 34.99 -8.09 18.21
C ALA A 188 35.01 -9.32 19.12
N GLY A 189 34.61 -10.50 18.61
CA GLY A 189 34.86 -11.79 19.28
C GLY A 189 34.33 -13.07 18.60
N ALA A 190 35.27 -13.96 18.29
CA ALA A 190 35.22 -15.42 18.04
C ALA A 190 34.48 -16.00 16.81
N SER A 191 35.18 -16.90 16.09
CA SER A 191 34.71 -17.60 14.89
C SER A 191 33.81 -18.82 15.24
N PRO A 192 32.58 -18.95 14.68
CA PRO A 192 31.63 -19.98 15.07
C PRO A 192 31.77 -21.31 14.30
N ASP A 193 31.41 -22.41 14.96
CA ASP A 193 31.32 -23.75 14.36
C ASP A 193 30.26 -23.80 13.26
N ALA A 194 30.68 -24.10 12.03
CA ALA A 194 29.87 -24.14 10.81
C ALA A 194 28.66 -25.11 10.87
N ARG A 195 28.64 -26.07 11.80
CA ARG A 195 27.50 -27.00 11.98
C ARG A 195 26.39 -26.44 12.87
N SER A 196 26.64 -25.39 13.63
CA SER A 196 25.64 -24.74 14.48
C SER A 196 24.66 -23.88 13.67
N ARG A 197 23.46 -23.60 14.20
CA ARG A 197 22.51 -22.65 13.58
C ARG A 197 23.16 -21.28 13.36
N THR A 198 23.87 -20.80 14.37
CA THR A 198 24.65 -19.55 14.27
C THR A 198 25.70 -19.63 13.17
N GLY A 199 26.46 -20.73 13.08
CA GLY A 199 27.47 -20.92 12.03
C GLY A 199 26.89 -20.94 10.61
N LYS A 200 25.69 -21.53 10.42
CA LYS A 200 24.97 -21.47 9.14
C LYS A 200 24.54 -20.05 8.77
N ALA A 201 24.02 -19.29 9.73
CA ALA A 201 23.67 -17.90 9.52
C ALA A 201 24.89 -17.06 9.14
N GLU A 202 26.00 -17.21 9.88
CA GLU A 202 27.24 -16.50 9.60
C GLU A 202 27.82 -16.83 8.23
N ALA A 203 27.75 -18.10 7.79
CA ALA A 203 28.20 -18.49 6.46
C ALA A 203 27.39 -17.85 5.32
N ILE A 204 26.10 -17.56 5.53
CA ILE A 204 25.31 -16.76 4.58
C ILE A 204 25.68 -15.29 4.68
N LEU A 205 25.79 -14.74 5.89
CA LEU A 205 26.18 -13.36 6.09
C LEU A 205 27.55 -13.05 5.47
N ASP A 206 28.50 -13.99 5.52
CA ASP A 206 29.81 -13.92 4.86
C ASP A 206 29.71 -13.82 3.34
N GLN A 207 28.70 -14.44 2.74
CA GLN A 207 28.45 -14.36 1.29
C GLN A 207 27.79 -13.03 0.92
N VAL A 208 26.89 -12.53 1.76
CA VAL A 208 26.05 -11.37 1.44
C VAL A 208 26.75 -10.06 1.79
N PHE A 209 27.40 -9.96 2.95
CA PHE A 209 27.98 -8.72 3.46
C PHE A 209 29.50 -8.78 3.58
N THR A 210 30.17 -7.68 3.25
CA THR A 210 31.63 -7.61 3.31
C THR A 210 32.15 -7.59 4.76
N PRO A 211 33.39 -8.08 5.02
CA PRO A 211 34.02 -7.95 6.33
C PRO A 211 34.13 -6.49 6.81
N ALA A 212 34.32 -5.55 5.89
CA ALA A 212 34.36 -4.12 6.19
C ALA A 212 33.03 -3.60 6.79
N TRP A 213 31.89 -4.10 6.30
CA TRP A 213 30.58 -3.74 6.85
C TRP A 213 30.39 -4.26 8.28
N ARG A 214 30.79 -5.50 8.57
CA ARG A 214 30.72 -6.07 9.93
C ARG A 214 31.52 -5.24 10.95
N ASN A 215 32.62 -4.64 10.51
CA ASN A 215 33.52 -3.86 11.36
C ASN A 215 33.09 -2.39 11.55
N HIS A 216 32.08 -1.91 10.82
CA HIS A 216 31.58 -0.52 10.88
C HIS A 216 30.22 -0.38 11.59
N GLY A 217 29.97 -1.22 12.59
CA GLY A 217 28.79 -1.06 13.45
C GLY A 217 27.48 -1.58 12.87
N GLY A 218 27.53 -2.41 11.81
CA GLY A 218 26.35 -3.06 11.19
C GLY A 218 25.64 -4.10 12.06
N GLY A 219 25.95 -4.19 13.36
CA GLY A 219 25.32 -5.08 14.30
C GLY A 219 24.49 -4.33 15.33
N ILE A 220 23.72 -5.07 16.13
CA ILE A 220 22.96 -4.50 17.24
C ILE A 220 23.93 -3.82 18.21
N PRO A 221 23.81 -2.50 18.43
CA PRO A 221 24.79 -1.74 19.22
C PRO A 221 24.65 -1.99 20.72
N VAL A 222 23.58 -2.66 21.15
CA VAL A 222 23.29 -2.98 22.55
C VAL A 222 24.15 -4.17 23.01
N LYS A 223 25.20 -3.89 23.79
CA LYS A 223 26.14 -4.89 24.34
C LYS A 223 25.72 -5.34 25.74
N THR A 224 24.51 -5.88 25.86
CA THR A 224 23.98 -6.51 27.08
C THR A 224 23.62 -7.96 26.78
N PRO A 225 23.43 -8.84 27.80
CA PRO A 225 22.97 -10.19 27.55
C PRO A 225 21.68 -10.27 26.72
N ALA A 226 20.75 -9.31 26.93
CA ALA A 226 19.53 -9.21 26.14
C ALA A 226 19.81 -8.74 24.70
N GLY A 227 20.71 -7.78 24.50
CA GLY A 227 21.12 -7.31 23.16
C GLY A 227 21.85 -8.38 22.36
N GLU A 228 22.71 -9.18 23.01
CA GLU A 228 23.38 -10.34 22.40
C GLU A 228 22.38 -11.44 22.04
N ALA A 229 21.42 -11.74 22.93
CA ALA A 229 20.33 -12.66 22.65
C ALA A 229 19.47 -12.18 21.46
N PHE A 230 19.14 -10.89 21.42
CA PHE A 230 18.39 -10.30 20.31
C PHE A 230 19.17 -10.41 18.99
N ALA A 231 20.45 -10.04 18.97
CA ALA A 231 21.30 -10.14 17.77
C ALA A 231 21.35 -11.59 17.26
N LYS A 232 21.55 -12.56 18.17
CA LYS A 232 21.54 -13.97 17.84
C LYS A 232 20.21 -14.42 17.25
N LEU A 233 19.09 -14.05 17.88
CA LEU A 233 17.74 -14.41 17.39
C LEU A 233 17.46 -13.81 16.01
N ALA A 234 17.77 -12.52 15.82
CA ALA A 234 17.56 -11.83 14.55
C ALA A 234 18.38 -12.46 13.42
N VAL A 235 19.67 -12.77 13.68
CA VAL A 235 20.58 -13.37 12.70
C VAL A 235 20.19 -14.82 12.38
N GLU A 236 19.93 -15.65 13.39
CA GLU A 236 19.57 -17.06 13.16
C GLU A 236 18.24 -17.20 12.44
N HIS A 237 17.22 -16.43 12.82
CA HIS A 237 15.89 -16.53 12.23
C HIS A 237 15.91 -16.18 10.73
N CYS A 238 16.59 -15.11 10.37
CA CYS A 238 16.68 -14.68 8.97
C CYS A 238 17.62 -15.59 8.16
N TYR A 239 18.83 -15.84 8.67
CA TYR A 239 19.91 -16.39 7.85
C TYR A 239 20.16 -17.89 8.04
N ALA A 240 19.93 -18.46 9.23
CA ALA A 240 20.08 -19.90 9.44
C ALA A 240 18.88 -20.70 8.89
N ASP A 241 17.70 -20.07 8.89
CA ASP A 241 16.48 -20.69 8.39
C ASP A 241 16.13 -20.16 7.01
N SER A 242 15.59 -18.93 6.88
CA SER A 242 15.03 -18.45 5.62
C SER A 242 16.03 -18.41 4.46
N TRP A 243 17.24 -17.88 4.67
CA TRP A 243 18.25 -17.79 3.61
C TRP A 243 19.07 -19.07 3.41
N ALA A 244 19.48 -19.77 4.47
CA ALA A 244 20.24 -21.02 4.34
C ALA A 244 19.37 -22.24 3.97
N ARG A 245 18.03 -22.11 3.94
CA ARG A 245 17.13 -23.20 3.51
C ARG A 245 17.52 -23.69 2.12
N GLY A 246 17.70 -24.99 1.94
CA GLY A 246 17.82 -25.58 0.61
C GLY A 246 16.54 -25.38 -0.21
N GLY A 247 16.64 -25.30 -1.54
CA GLY A 247 15.47 -25.10 -2.39
C GLY A 247 15.83 -24.61 -3.79
N ARG A 248 14.80 -24.17 -4.54
CA ARG A 248 14.96 -23.75 -5.94
C ARG A 248 15.60 -22.37 -6.11
N PHE A 249 15.49 -21.50 -5.10
CA PHE A 249 16.05 -20.16 -5.15
C PHE A 249 17.42 -20.10 -4.49
N ASP A 250 18.42 -19.59 -5.21
CA ASP A 250 19.76 -19.38 -4.68
C ASP A 250 19.86 -18.09 -3.83
N VAL A 251 21.05 -17.81 -3.30
CA VAL A 251 21.32 -16.64 -2.45
C VAL A 251 21.18 -15.32 -3.24
N LYS A 252 21.54 -15.30 -4.53
CA LYS A 252 21.42 -14.11 -5.37
C LYS A 252 19.95 -13.74 -5.59
N GLN A 253 19.10 -14.74 -5.87
CA GLN A 253 17.66 -14.57 -6.05
C GLN A 253 16.98 -14.12 -4.74
N ARG A 254 17.35 -14.73 -3.61
CA ARG A 254 16.82 -14.32 -2.29
C ARG A 254 17.21 -12.90 -1.92
N SER A 255 18.39 -12.45 -2.33
CA SER A 255 18.80 -11.05 -2.18
C SER A 255 17.89 -10.11 -2.96
N LEU A 256 17.55 -10.42 -4.21
CA LEU A 256 16.61 -9.62 -5.00
C LEU A 256 15.21 -9.58 -4.35
N PHE A 257 14.69 -10.71 -3.88
CA PHE A 257 13.40 -10.74 -3.16
C PHE A 257 13.41 -9.88 -1.89
N THR A 258 14.54 -9.86 -1.20
CA THR A 258 14.72 -9.01 -0.02
C THR A 258 14.71 -7.52 -0.39
N LEU A 259 15.35 -7.13 -1.50
CA LEU A 259 15.26 -5.77 -2.03
C LEU A 259 13.83 -5.37 -2.36
N VAL A 260 13.06 -6.25 -3.01
CA VAL A 260 11.64 -6.00 -3.30
C VAL A 260 10.85 -5.74 -2.01
N ALA A 261 11.00 -6.61 -1.00
CA ALA A 261 10.28 -6.48 0.26
C ALA A 261 10.64 -5.18 0.99
N LEU A 262 11.94 -4.86 1.11
CA LEU A 262 12.40 -3.67 1.83
C LEU A 262 12.02 -2.38 1.11
N ALA A 263 12.11 -2.34 -0.23
CA ALA A 263 11.67 -1.20 -1.02
C ALA A 263 10.14 -1.01 -0.94
N THR A 264 9.39 -2.11 -0.90
CA THR A 264 7.93 -2.08 -0.73
C THR A 264 7.51 -1.56 0.64
N LEU A 265 8.19 -1.99 1.71
CA LEU A 265 7.90 -1.56 3.08
C LEU A 265 8.44 -0.16 3.40
N GLY A 266 9.41 0.34 2.63
CA GLY A 266 10.08 1.62 2.91
C GLY A 266 11.12 1.54 4.04
N CYS A 267 11.67 0.35 4.30
CA CYS A 267 12.72 0.12 5.29
C CYS A 267 14.08 0.59 4.73
N THR A 268 14.34 1.89 4.78
CA THR A 268 15.41 2.51 3.99
C THR A 268 16.83 2.15 4.40
N ASP A 269 17.07 1.96 5.70
CA ASP A 269 18.40 1.66 6.22
C ASP A 269 18.80 0.22 5.88
N GLU A 270 17.86 -0.72 6.05
CA GLU A 270 17.99 -2.10 5.61
C GLU A 270 18.06 -2.20 4.08
N LEU A 271 17.31 -1.39 3.33
CA LEU A 271 17.38 -1.39 1.87
C LEU A 271 18.78 -1.02 1.39
N LYS A 272 19.38 0.05 1.93
CA LYS A 272 20.77 0.43 1.62
C LYS A 272 21.75 -0.68 1.94
N LEU A 273 21.56 -1.34 3.09
CA LEU A 273 22.37 -2.47 3.49
C LEU A 273 22.29 -3.60 2.45
N HIS A 274 21.08 -3.99 2.06
CA HIS A 274 20.87 -5.10 1.13
C HIS A 274 21.23 -4.74 -0.32
N ILE A 275 21.22 -3.46 -0.72
CA ILE A 275 21.77 -3.04 -2.03
C ILE A 275 23.28 -3.28 -2.06
N ARG A 276 24.02 -2.93 -0.99
CA ARG A 276 25.45 -3.28 -0.88
C ARG A 276 25.65 -4.80 -0.94
N GLY A 277 24.78 -5.55 -0.26
CA GLY A 277 24.82 -7.01 -0.29
C GLY A 277 24.56 -7.59 -1.68
N ALA A 278 23.62 -7.03 -2.44
CA ALA A 278 23.33 -7.44 -3.81
C ALA A 278 24.52 -7.21 -4.75
N LEU A 279 25.21 -6.07 -4.63
CA LEU A 279 26.45 -5.80 -5.38
C LEU A 279 27.56 -6.79 -5.01
N ASN A 280 27.73 -7.10 -3.71
CA ASN A 280 28.72 -8.08 -3.25
C ASN A 280 28.46 -9.50 -3.78
N LEU A 281 27.18 -9.85 -3.95
CA LEU A 281 26.75 -11.10 -4.60
C LEU A 281 26.91 -11.06 -6.14
N GLY A 282 27.40 -9.97 -6.70
CA GLY A 282 27.69 -9.79 -8.12
C GLY A 282 26.47 -9.48 -8.98
N HIS A 283 25.45 -8.82 -8.43
CA HIS A 283 24.45 -8.14 -9.26
C HIS A 283 25.04 -6.81 -9.78
N ALA A 284 24.77 -6.49 -11.04
CA ALA A 284 25.13 -5.20 -11.60
C ALA A 284 24.26 -4.09 -10.98
N PRO A 285 24.74 -2.82 -10.94
CA PRO A 285 23.90 -1.68 -10.59
C PRO A 285 22.60 -1.63 -11.40
N ASP A 286 22.69 -2.03 -12.68
CA ASP A 286 21.57 -2.09 -13.61
C ASP A 286 20.54 -3.16 -13.21
N ASP A 287 20.95 -4.34 -12.73
CA ASP A 287 20.03 -5.38 -12.24
C ASP A 287 19.14 -4.85 -11.09
N ILE A 288 19.72 -4.02 -10.22
CA ILE A 288 19.03 -3.41 -9.08
C ILE A 288 18.10 -2.29 -9.54
N ALA A 289 18.52 -1.50 -10.53
CA ALA A 289 17.69 -0.46 -11.13
C ALA A 289 16.48 -1.08 -11.87
N GLU A 290 16.72 -2.10 -12.71
CA GLU A 290 15.71 -2.88 -13.41
C GLU A 290 14.71 -3.53 -12.43
N LEU A 291 15.18 -4.05 -11.30
CA LEU A 291 14.30 -4.55 -10.24
C LEU A 291 13.34 -3.47 -9.72
N PHE A 292 13.83 -2.25 -9.50
CA PHE A 292 12.98 -1.14 -9.06
C PHE A 292 12.04 -0.64 -10.15
N VAL A 293 12.45 -0.69 -11.43
CA VAL A 293 11.55 -0.45 -12.58
C VAL A 293 10.44 -1.50 -12.59
N GLN A 294 10.77 -2.78 -12.44
CA GLN A 294 9.83 -3.89 -12.48
C GLN A 294 8.76 -3.78 -11.39
N ILE A 295 9.13 -3.34 -10.18
CA ILE A 295 8.17 -3.25 -9.07
C ILE A 295 7.48 -1.88 -8.96
N LEU A 296 7.90 -0.89 -9.75
CA LEU A 296 7.32 0.45 -9.76
C LEU A 296 5.80 0.47 -9.94
N PRO A 297 5.20 -0.31 -10.86
CA PRO A 297 3.75 -0.28 -11.07
C PRO A 297 2.96 -0.75 -9.83
N TYR A 298 3.50 -1.69 -9.06
CA TYR A 298 2.80 -2.30 -7.92
C TYR A 298 3.01 -1.52 -6.62
N VAL A 299 4.22 -0.97 -6.44
CA VAL A 299 4.63 -0.33 -5.18
C VAL A 299 4.42 1.18 -5.22
N GLY A 300 4.44 1.76 -6.42
CA GLY A 300 4.24 3.19 -6.67
C GLY A 300 5.53 4.00 -6.76
N THR A 301 5.47 5.04 -7.62
CA THR A 301 6.60 5.92 -7.94
C THR A 301 7.31 6.56 -6.75
N PRO A 302 6.63 7.06 -5.69
CA PRO A 302 7.32 7.72 -4.58
C PRO A 302 8.33 6.82 -3.86
N LYS A 303 7.94 5.56 -3.60
CA LYS A 303 8.82 4.58 -2.95
C LYS A 303 9.97 4.17 -3.87
N MET A 304 9.72 4.02 -5.17
CA MET A 304 10.79 3.68 -6.13
C MET A 304 11.76 4.83 -6.37
N VAL A 305 11.30 6.08 -6.39
CA VAL A 305 12.20 7.24 -6.42
C VAL A 305 13.11 7.25 -5.19
N GLN A 306 12.57 6.93 -4.01
CA GLN A 306 13.38 6.80 -2.81
C GLN A 306 14.37 5.63 -2.92
N ALA A 307 13.93 4.45 -3.37
CA ALA A 307 14.80 3.29 -3.58
C ALA A 307 15.95 3.57 -4.57
N MET A 308 15.65 4.20 -5.72
CA MET A 308 16.64 4.62 -6.73
C MET A 308 17.65 5.61 -6.18
N ARG A 309 17.22 6.58 -5.36
CA ARG A 309 18.14 7.52 -4.68
C ARG A 309 19.09 6.80 -3.73
N LEU A 310 18.56 5.89 -2.91
CA LEU A 310 19.35 5.09 -1.98
C LEU A 310 20.34 4.18 -2.74
N ALA A 311 19.93 3.62 -3.89
CA ALA A 311 20.81 2.86 -4.77
C ALA A 311 21.94 3.72 -5.33
N GLY A 312 21.64 4.90 -5.88
CA GLY A 312 22.66 5.82 -6.39
C GLY A 312 23.61 6.38 -5.32
N GLU A 313 23.18 6.45 -4.05
CA GLU A 313 24.10 6.70 -2.94
C GLU A 313 25.06 5.52 -2.74
N VAL A 314 24.53 4.30 -2.68
CA VAL A 314 25.34 3.09 -2.51
C VAL A 314 26.29 2.84 -3.69
N PHE A 315 25.87 3.07 -4.93
CA PHE A 315 26.69 2.90 -6.13
C PHE A 315 27.90 3.84 -6.11
N ARG A 316 27.69 5.12 -5.77
CA ARG A 316 28.78 6.09 -5.59
C ARG A 316 29.76 5.69 -4.49
N GLU A 317 29.26 5.19 -3.36
CA GLU A 317 30.13 4.68 -2.28
C GLU A 317 30.94 3.47 -2.72
N ALA A 318 30.38 2.61 -3.57
CA ALA A 318 31.03 1.42 -4.11
C ALA A 318 31.93 1.71 -5.32
N GLY A 319 31.90 2.93 -5.88
CA GLY A 319 32.68 3.34 -7.04
C GLY A 319 32.20 2.73 -8.36
N VAL A 320 30.89 2.43 -8.47
CA VAL A 320 30.23 1.86 -9.66
C VAL A 320 29.12 2.75 -10.18
#